data_AF-A0A846D0V1-F1
#
_entry.id   AF-A0A846D0V1-F1
#
_cell.length_a   1.000
_cell.length_b   1.000
_cell.length_c   1.000
_cell.angle_alpha   90.00
_cell.angle_beta   90.00
_cell.angle_gamma   90.00
#
_symmetry.space_group_name_H-M   'P 1'
#
loop_
_entity.id
_entity.type
_entity.pdbx_description
1 polymer ?
#
loop_
_entity_poly.entity_id
_entity_poly.type
_entity_poly.pdbx_seq_one_letter_code
_entity_poly.pdbx_strand_id
1 'polypeptide(L)'
;MVNYTFILHINNIEDEYSYAINLDKSQEDNPDLFFTKSEREKLRNWFQEQSLYKINDDNLNKIIETWIKDIEEGFRDSSITMALPLLISQMKEAGNQEIPHPIYPDLSGIEPISGMLPPLNFN
;
A
#
# COMPACT_ATOMS: atom_id res chain seq x y z
N MET A 1 31.54 -13.22 -10.01
CA MET A 1 30.37 -12.47 -9.53
C MET A 1 29.89 -11.61 -10.67
N VAL A 2 28.61 -11.73 -11.00
CA VAL A 2 27.97 -10.97 -12.08
C VAL A 2 26.85 -10.15 -11.45
N ASN A 3 26.70 -8.91 -11.91
CA ASN A 3 25.67 -8.00 -11.43
C ASN A 3 24.40 -8.16 -12.26
N TYR A 4 23.27 -8.31 -11.58
CA TYR A 4 21.94 -8.40 -12.15
C TYR A 4 21.07 -7.28 -11.59
N THR A 5 20.32 -6.62 -12.46
CA THR A 5 19.46 -5.48 -12.10
C THR A 5 18.00 -5.82 -12.42
N PHE A 6 17.11 -5.54 -11.49
CA PHE A 6 15.67 -5.62 -11.68
C PHE A 6 15.02 -4.26 -11.58
N ILE A 7 14.19 -3.90 -12.56
CA ILE A 7 13.49 -2.62 -12.63
C ILE A 7 11.99 -2.86 -12.45
N LEU A 8 11.43 -2.26 -11.40
CA LEU A 8 9.99 -2.25 -11.16
C LEU A 8 9.40 -0.94 -11.69
N HIS A 9 8.45 -1.07 -12.60
CA HIS A 9 7.56 0.00 -13.03
C HIS A 9 6.18 -0.18 -12.40
N ILE A 10 5.58 0.92 -11.98
CA ILE A 10 4.22 0.91 -11.43
C ILE A 10 3.29 1.56 -12.44
N ASN A 11 2.12 0.95 -12.65
CA ASN A 11 1.16 1.47 -13.62
C ASN A 11 0.76 2.91 -13.30
N ASN A 12 0.73 3.75 -14.34
CA ASN A 12 0.32 5.15 -14.28
C ASN A 12 1.30 6.09 -13.55
N ILE A 13 2.54 5.67 -13.30
CA ILE A 13 3.64 6.57 -12.92
C ILE A 13 4.83 6.35 -13.86
N GLU A 14 5.61 7.40 -14.07
CA GLU A 14 6.82 7.35 -14.91
C GLU A 14 8.07 6.95 -14.13
N ASP A 15 7.97 6.82 -12.80
CA ASP A 15 9.08 6.45 -11.93
C ASP A 15 9.51 5.00 -12.12
N GLU A 16 10.83 4.78 -12.06
CA GLU A 16 11.47 3.47 -12.16
C GLU A 16 12.21 3.17 -10.85
N TYR A 17 12.00 1.98 -10.29
CA TYR A 17 12.68 1.52 -9.09
C TYR A 17 13.61 0.36 -9.43
N SER A 18 14.92 0.54 -9.28
CA SER A 18 15.92 -0.48 -9.65
C SER A 18 16.60 -1.14 -8.45
N TYR A 19 16.60 -2.47 -8.38
CA TYR A 19 17.30 -3.25 -7.36
C TYR A 19 18.38 -4.12 -7.99
N ALA A 20 19.61 -4.05 -7.48
CA ALA A 20 20.75 -4.78 -8.03
C ALA A 20 21.29 -5.83 -7.04
N ILE A 21 21.62 -7.01 -7.57
CA ILE A 21 22.18 -8.13 -6.82
C ILE A 21 23.43 -8.66 -7.51
N ASN A 22 24.35 -9.20 -6.72
CA ASN A 22 25.54 -9.87 -7.23
C ASN A 22 25.38 -11.37 -7.03
N LEU A 23 25.34 -12.12 -8.12
CA LEU A 23 25.24 -13.57 -8.10
C LEU A 23 26.62 -14.21 -8.30
N ASP A 24 26.89 -15.27 -7.54
CA ASP A 24 27.97 -16.20 -7.85
C ASP A 24 27.54 -17.22 -8.90
N LYS A 25 28.50 -18.00 -9.44
CA LYS A 25 28.23 -18.92 -10.55
C LYS A 25 27.17 -19.98 -10.20
N SER A 26 27.17 -20.46 -8.96
CA SER A 26 26.22 -21.47 -8.49
C SER A 26 24.81 -20.90 -8.38
N GLN A 27 24.71 -19.62 -8.01
CA GLN A 27 23.43 -18.88 -7.96
C GLN A 27 22.95 -18.46 -9.34
N GLU A 28 23.86 -18.20 -10.29
CA GLU A 28 23.49 -17.96 -11.69
C GLU A 28 22.93 -19.23 -12.34
N ASP A 29 23.55 -20.39 -12.09
CA ASP A 29 23.06 -21.68 -12.55
C ASP A 29 21.74 -22.12 -11.85
N ASN A 30 21.47 -21.60 -10.64
CA ASN A 30 20.28 -21.92 -9.84
C ASN A 30 19.83 -20.68 -9.02
N PRO A 31 19.10 -19.73 -9.64
CA PRO A 31 18.76 -18.45 -9.00
C PRO A 31 17.85 -18.58 -7.78
N ASP A 32 17.05 -19.64 -7.67
CA ASP A 32 16.29 -19.98 -6.46
C ASP A 32 17.14 -20.05 -5.19
N LEU A 33 18.41 -20.42 -5.29
CA LEU A 33 19.32 -20.49 -4.15
C LEU A 33 19.61 -19.11 -3.54
N PHE A 34 19.52 -18.04 -4.34
CA PHE A 34 19.74 -16.68 -3.89
C PHE A 34 18.49 -16.10 -3.19
N PHE A 35 17.29 -16.35 -3.74
CA PHE A 35 16.03 -15.81 -3.24
C PHE A 35 15.51 -16.52 -1.98
N THR A 36 16.35 -16.61 -0.95
CA THR A 36 15.99 -17.09 0.39
C THR A 36 14.96 -16.16 1.04
N LYS A 37 14.26 -16.64 2.08
CA LYS A 37 13.28 -15.82 2.83
C LYS A 37 13.83 -14.45 3.28
N SER A 38 15.10 -14.40 3.71
CA SER A 38 15.76 -13.15 4.08
C SER A 38 15.85 -12.18 2.90
N GLU A 39 16.34 -12.66 1.75
CA GLU A 39 16.54 -11.80 0.59
C GLU A 39 15.22 -11.35 -0.02
N ARG A 40 14.19 -12.20 0.01
CA ARG A 40 12.83 -11.84 -0.40
C ARG A 40 12.26 -10.70 0.44
N GLU A 41 12.44 -10.74 1.75
CA GLU A 41 11.97 -9.67 2.64
C GLU A 41 12.79 -8.39 2.49
N LYS A 42 14.11 -8.49 2.26
CA LYS A 42 14.94 -7.32 1.92
C LYS A 42 14.48 -6.67 0.62
N LEU A 43 14.23 -7.47 -0.42
CA LEU A 43 13.73 -7.03 -1.71
C LEU A 43 12.38 -6.33 -1.55
N ARG A 44 11.44 -6.97 -0.83
CA ARG A 44 10.13 -6.39 -0.51
C ARG A 44 10.28 -5.03 0.17
N ASN A 45 11.06 -4.97 1.26
CA ASN A 45 11.23 -3.75 2.04
C ASN A 45 11.86 -2.64 1.19
N TRP A 46 12.88 -2.96 0.40
CA TRP A 46 13.53 -1.99 -0.48
C TRP A 46 12.53 -1.35 -1.45
N PHE A 47 11.76 -2.17 -2.19
CA PHE A 47 10.80 -1.63 -3.15
C PHE A 47 9.66 -0.88 -2.45
N GLN A 48 9.19 -1.34 -1.29
CA GLN A 48 8.14 -0.64 -0.54
C GLN A 48 8.62 0.71 0.01
N GLU A 49 9.86 0.79 0.49
CA GLU A 49 10.45 2.03 1.01
C GLU A 49 10.70 3.05 -0.10
N GLN A 50 11.16 2.61 -1.28
CA GLN A 50 11.43 3.50 -2.41
C GLN A 50 10.15 3.97 -3.11
N SER A 51 9.20 3.05 -3.32
CA SER A 51 8.00 3.36 -4.09
C SER A 51 6.84 3.89 -3.26
N LEU A 52 6.81 3.62 -1.95
CA LEU A 52 5.65 3.86 -1.09
C LEU A 52 4.40 3.07 -1.53
N TYR A 53 4.56 2.01 -2.33
CA TYR A 53 3.51 1.07 -2.69
C TYR A 53 3.66 -0.24 -1.91
N LYS A 54 2.53 -0.89 -1.63
CA LYS A 54 2.49 -2.15 -0.90
C LYS A 54 2.78 -3.31 -1.84
N ILE A 55 3.72 -4.16 -1.46
CA ILE A 55 4.07 -5.39 -2.17
C ILE A 55 3.62 -6.57 -1.31
N ASN A 56 2.49 -7.17 -1.69
CA ASN A 56 1.99 -8.40 -1.07
C ASN A 56 2.80 -9.62 -1.55
N ASP A 57 2.53 -10.78 -0.96
CA ASP A 57 3.21 -12.03 -1.33
C ASP A 57 3.02 -12.40 -2.80
N ASP A 58 1.80 -12.27 -3.34
CA ASP A 58 1.54 -12.55 -4.76
C ASP A 58 2.37 -11.70 -5.72
N ASN A 59 2.47 -10.39 -5.47
CA ASN A 59 3.25 -9.48 -6.31
C ASN A 59 4.76 -9.71 -6.13
N LEU A 60 5.20 -10.00 -4.90
CA LEU A 60 6.59 -10.37 -4.64
C LEU A 60 6.98 -11.66 -5.38
N ASN A 61 6.10 -12.65 -5.38
CA ASN A 61 6.31 -13.91 -6.10
C ASN A 61 6.45 -13.65 -7.60
N LYS A 62 5.56 -12.83 -8.19
CA LYS A 62 5.66 -12.46 -9.61
C LYS A 62 6.96 -11.76 -9.97
N ILE A 63 7.42 -10.84 -9.13
CA ILE A 63 8.71 -10.15 -9.32
C ILE A 63 9.84 -11.18 -9.35
N ILE A 64 9.89 -12.07 -8.36
CA ILE A 64 10.95 -13.06 -8.22
C ILE A 64 10.91 -14.09 -9.34
N GLU A 65 9.73 -14.62 -9.67
CA GLU A 65 9.57 -15.59 -10.75
C GLU A 65 9.98 -15.01 -12.11
N THR A 66 9.61 -13.75 -12.36
CA THR A 66 10.05 -13.04 -13.58
C THR A 66 11.57 -12.89 -13.59
N TRP A 67 12.14 -12.45 -12.46
CA TRP A 67 13.59 -12.25 -12.39
C TRP A 67 14.38 -13.54 -12.51
N ILE A 68 13.94 -14.61 -11.85
CA ILE A 68 14.53 -15.95 -11.96
C ILE A 68 14.54 -16.40 -13.41
N LYS A 69 13.39 -16.32 -14.08
CA LYS A 69 13.26 -16.73 -15.47
C LYS A 69 14.20 -15.93 -16.38
N ASP A 70 14.27 -14.62 -16.18
CA ASP A 70 15.15 -13.76 -16.96
C ASP A 70 16.63 -14.09 -16.73
N ILE A 71 17.03 -14.39 -15.48
CA ILE A 71 18.40 -14.84 -15.14
C ILE A 71 18.70 -16.18 -15.83
N GLU A 72 17.77 -17.13 -15.82
CA GLU A 72 17.91 -18.43 -16.52
C GLU A 72 18.03 -18.26 -18.04
N GLU A 73 17.37 -17.26 -18.62
CA GLU A 73 17.50 -16.88 -20.03
C GLU A 73 18.78 -16.08 -20.31
N GLY A 74 19.54 -15.69 -19.28
CA GLY A 74 20.81 -14.98 -19.36
C GLY A 74 20.67 -13.45 -19.44
N PHE A 75 19.49 -12.91 -19.15
CA PHE A 75 19.27 -11.47 -19.07
C PHE A 75 19.83 -10.90 -17.77
N ARG A 76 20.66 -9.87 -17.90
CA ARG A 76 21.25 -9.17 -16.74
C ARG A 76 20.37 -8.05 -16.21
N ASP A 77 19.51 -7.52 -17.08
CA ASP A 77 18.58 -6.45 -16.77
C ASP A 77 17.17 -6.97 -17.03
N SER A 78 16.36 -6.97 -15.99
CA SER A 78 14.98 -7.44 -15.99
C SER A 78 14.05 -6.30 -15.66
N SER A 79 12.85 -6.29 -16.24
CA SER A 79 11.84 -5.30 -15.85
C SER A 79 10.44 -5.89 -15.83
N ILE A 80 9.62 -5.38 -14.91
CA ILE A 80 8.20 -5.70 -14.83
C ILE A 80 7.38 -4.44 -14.59
N THR A 81 6.22 -4.37 -15.22
CA THR A 81 5.23 -3.31 -15.00
C THR A 81 4.02 -3.89 -14.29
N MET A 82 3.63 -3.32 -13.16
CA MET A 82 2.52 -3.83 -12.34
C MET A 82 1.66 -2.73 -11.71
N ALA A 83 0.37 -3.02 -11.52
CA ALA A 83 -0.50 -2.18 -10.71
C ALA A 83 -0.38 -2.56 -9.22
N LEU A 84 0.21 -1.67 -8.41
CA LEU A 84 0.37 -1.87 -6.97
C LEU A 84 -0.54 -0.91 -6.19
N PRO A 85 -1.12 -1.35 -5.06
CA PRO A 85 -1.85 -0.46 -4.15
C PRO A 85 -0.88 0.39 -3.31
N LEU A 86 -1.26 1.63 -3.01
CA LEU A 86 -0.46 2.50 -2.13
C LEU A 86 -0.25 1.87 -0.76
N LEU A 87 0.97 1.99 -0.22
CA LEU A 87 1.25 1.63 1.16
C LEU A 87 0.68 2.76 2.04
N ILE A 88 -0.57 2.62 2.47
CA ILE A 88 -1.17 3.53 3.43
C ILE A 88 -0.48 3.30 4.79
N SER A 89 0.68 3.92 4.96
CA SER A 89 1.20 4.29 6.27
C SER A 89 0.14 5.20 6.88
N GLN A 90 -0.35 4.88 8.07
CA GLN A 90 -1.32 5.70 8.79
C GLN A 90 -0.74 7.10 9.00
N MET A 91 -0.98 8.01 8.05
CA MET A 91 -0.86 9.44 8.27
C MET A 91 -1.95 9.77 9.29
N LYS A 92 -1.62 9.63 10.58
CA LYS A 92 -2.39 10.27 11.63
C LYS A 92 -2.22 11.76 11.39
N GLU A 93 -3.16 12.35 10.66
CA GLU A 93 -3.26 13.80 10.58
C GLU A 93 -3.26 14.33 12.01
N ALA A 94 -2.26 15.16 12.34
CA ALA A 94 -2.20 15.87 13.62
C ALA A 94 -3.24 17.02 13.68
N GLY A 95 -4.35 16.89 12.96
CA GLY A 95 -5.50 17.77 13.10
C GLY A 95 -6.15 17.55 14.45
N ASN A 96 -6.85 18.57 14.96
CA ASN A 96 -7.58 18.42 16.21
C ASN A 96 -8.78 17.48 15.98
N GLN A 97 -8.58 16.18 16.23
CA GLN A 97 -9.61 15.15 16.13
C GLN A 97 -10.48 15.06 17.40
N GLU A 98 -10.38 16.04 18.29
CA GLU A 98 -11.29 16.14 19.42
C GLU A 98 -12.73 16.32 18.93
N ILE A 99 -13.61 15.43 19.38
CA ILE A 99 -15.05 15.58 19.17
C ILE A 99 -15.47 16.87 19.89
N PRO A 100 -16.02 17.88 19.20
CA PRO A 100 -16.41 19.11 19.85
C PRO A 100 -17.48 18.82 20.90
N HIS A 101 -17.35 19.46 22.07
CA HIS A 101 -18.34 19.33 23.12
C HIS A 101 -19.71 19.81 22.59
N PRO A 102 -20.78 19.01 22.75
CA PRO A 102 -22.11 19.44 22.34
C PRO A 102 -22.52 20.68 23.13
N ILE A 103 -22.81 21.77 22.43
CA ILE A 103 -23.39 22.98 23.01
C ILE A 103 -24.89 22.76 23.08
N TYR A 104 -25.41 22.58 24.28
CA TYR A 104 -26.86 22.51 24.49
C TYR A 104 -27.44 23.92 24.54
N PRO A 105 -28.51 24.22 23.77
CA PRO A 105 -29.21 25.49 23.89
C PRO A 105 -29.84 25.63 25.28
N ASP A 106 -29.83 26.83 25.83
CA ASP A 106 -30.58 27.13 27.04
C ASP A 106 -32.08 27.16 26.73
N LEU A 107 -32.83 26.22 27.30
CA LEU A 107 -34.28 26.07 27.09
C LEU A 107 -35.09 26.68 28.25
N SER A 108 -34.46 27.36 29.21
CA SER A 108 -35.11 27.88 30.41
C SER A 108 -36.24 28.90 30.13
N GLY A 109 -36.24 29.53 28.95
CA GLY A 109 -37.30 30.45 28.50
C GLY A 109 -38.32 29.86 27.54
N ILE A 110 -38.31 28.55 27.30
CA ILE A 110 -39.18 27.89 26.33
C ILE A 110 -40.21 27.05 27.09
N GLU A 111 -41.39 27.63 27.30
CA GLU A 111 -42.55 26.91 27.78
C GLU A 111 -43.50 26.56 26.63
N PRO A 112 -44.06 25.35 26.57
CA PRO A 112 -45.10 25.04 25.61
C PRO A 112 -46.35 25.85 25.97
N ILE A 113 -46.64 26.89 25.18
CA ILE A 113 -47.97 27.50 25.16
C ILE A 113 -48.95 26.42 24.69
N SER A 114 -49.72 25.92 25.65
CA SER A 114 -50.73 24.86 25.54
C SER A 114 -51.37 24.77 24.14
N GLY A 115 -51.35 23.57 23.55
CA GLY A 115 -52.04 23.30 22.29
C GLY A 115 -53.54 23.56 22.45
N MET A 116 -54.06 24.54 21.72
CA MET A 116 -55.49 24.80 21.64
C MET A 116 -56.16 23.68 20.85
N LEU A 117 -56.56 22.61 21.54
CA LEU A 117 -57.43 21.60 20.93
C LEU A 117 -58.81 22.24 20.70
N PRO A 118 -59.31 22.31 19.46
CA PRO A 118 -60.65 22.80 19.21
C PRO A 118 -61.68 21.89 19.90
N PRO A 119 -62.79 22.43 20.42
CA PRO A 119 -63.82 21.62 21.06
C PRO A 119 -64.37 20.59 20.07
N LEU A 120 -64.41 19.33 20.50
CA LEU A 120 -65.00 18.25 19.72
C LEU A 120 -66.53 18.35 19.81
N ASN A 121 -67.17 18.73 18.70
CA ASN A 121 -68.63 18.68 18.55
C ASN A 121 -69.06 17.23 18.31
N PHE A 122 -69.76 16.64 19.28
CA PHE A 122 -70.48 15.39 19.12
C PHE A 122 -71.97 15.72 18.92
N ASN A 123 -72.31 16.17 17.71
CA ASN A 123 -73.70 16.21 17.24
C ASN A 123 -74.07 14.90 16.56
#